data_AF-A0A915D461-F1
#
_entry.id   AF-A0A915D461-F1
#
_cell.length_a   1.000
_cell.length_b   1.000
_cell.length_c   1.000
_cell.angle_alpha   90.00
_cell.angle_beta   90.00
_cell.angle_gamma   90.00
#
_symmetry.space_group_name_H-M   'P 1'
#
loop_
_entity.id
_entity.type
_entity.pdbx_description
1 polymer ?
#
loop_
_entity_poly.entity_id
_entity_poly.type
_entity_poly.pdbx_seq_one_letter_code
_entity_poly.pdbx_strand_id
1 'polypeptide(L)'
;MGRQSHKYWKQYGQNGKENTTVEHILSHQSGLPYIDEKILISDVVNKSSLLAKLAAAKAIWEPGTATGYHMLTQGWLIDGLIQAVDHKKRSLEQFFEEEIAEPNGLDISIGLKTAEVPHKLSFLSLPDSWEVVRDIWWTLE
;
A
#
# COMPACT_ATOMS: atom_id res chain seq x y z
N MET A 1 -18.43 -7.36 -13.49
CA MET A 1 -17.16 -6.69 -13.83
C MET A 1 -16.87 -5.64 -12.77
N GLY A 2 -15.67 -5.68 -12.19
CA GLY A 2 -15.25 -4.70 -11.17
C GLY A 2 -15.17 -3.27 -11.71
N ARG A 3 -15.17 -2.29 -10.80
CA ARG A 3 -15.04 -0.87 -11.16
C ARG A 3 -13.59 -0.56 -11.51
N GLN A 4 -13.36 -0.04 -12.71
CA GLN A 4 -12.01 0.33 -13.18
C GLN A 4 -11.39 1.42 -12.29
N SER A 5 -10.16 1.23 -11.83
CA SER A 5 -9.48 2.13 -10.90
C SER A 5 -9.24 3.52 -11.52
N HIS A 6 -8.93 3.56 -12.82
CA HIS A 6 -8.65 4.81 -13.54
C HIS A 6 -9.88 5.73 -13.71
N LYS A 7 -11.10 5.24 -13.42
CA LYS A 7 -12.29 6.09 -13.32
C LYS A 7 -12.25 7.00 -12.08
N TYR A 8 -11.52 6.60 -11.05
CA TYR A 8 -11.35 7.31 -9.80
C TYR A 8 -10.00 8.01 -9.75
N TRP A 9 -8.93 7.29 -10.07
CA TRP A 9 -7.56 7.78 -10.08
C TRP A 9 -7.01 7.76 -11.51
N LYS A 10 -7.30 8.82 -12.28
CA LYS A 10 -7.06 8.87 -13.74
C LYS A 10 -5.63 8.51 -14.17
N GLN A 11 -4.64 9.00 -13.43
CA GLN A 11 -3.22 8.80 -13.73
C GLN A 11 -2.77 7.34 -13.60
N TYR A 12 -3.55 6.49 -12.93
CA TYR A 12 -3.19 5.10 -12.70
C TYR A 12 -3.37 4.23 -13.96
N GLY A 13 -4.34 4.54 -14.82
CA GLY A 13 -4.72 3.71 -15.98
C GLY A 13 -3.78 3.79 -17.18
N GLN A 14 -2.50 3.52 -16.97
CA GLN A 14 -1.45 3.54 -17.99
C GLN A 14 -0.43 2.42 -17.76
N ASN A 15 0.41 2.15 -18.76
CA ASN A 15 1.53 1.21 -18.68
C ASN A 15 1.10 -0.21 -18.28
N GLY A 16 0.03 -0.71 -18.88
CA GLY A 16 -0.49 -2.06 -18.65
C GLY A 16 -1.49 -2.16 -17.48
N LYS A 17 -1.95 -1.01 -16.96
CA LYS A 17 -2.88 -0.90 -15.82
C LYS A 17 -4.27 -0.39 -16.22
N GLU A 18 -4.56 -0.32 -17.51
CA GLU A 18 -5.80 0.24 -18.08
C GLU A 18 -7.04 -0.57 -17.63
N ASN A 19 -6.87 -1.88 -17.44
CA ASN A 19 -7.93 -2.80 -17.01
C ASN A 19 -7.92 -3.10 -15.51
N THR A 20 -7.07 -2.43 -14.72
CA THR A 20 -7.03 -2.65 -13.28
C THR A 20 -8.33 -2.19 -12.63
N THR A 21 -8.99 -3.10 -11.91
CA THR A 21 -10.14 -2.75 -11.09
C THR A 21 -9.72 -2.35 -9.67
N VAL A 22 -10.62 -1.66 -8.95
CA VAL A 22 -10.43 -1.41 -7.51
C VAL A 22 -10.25 -2.72 -6.73
N GLU A 23 -10.98 -3.76 -7.12
CA GLU A 23 -10.85 -5.09 -6.51
C GLU A 23 -9.45 -5.67 -6.71
N HIS A 24 -8.87 -5.57 -7.91
CA HIS A 24 -7.50 -6.05 -8.16
C HIS A 24 -6.46 -5.34 -7.28
N ILE A 25 -6.65 -4.04 -7.00
CA ILE A 25 -5.79 -3.31 -6.06
C ILE A 25 -5.95 -3.88 -4.66
N LEU A 26 -7.18 -4.07 -4.17
CA LEU A 26 -7.46 -4.56 -2.82
C LEU A 26 -7.09 -6.04 -2.60
N SER A 27 -6.99 -6.83 -3.67
CA SER A 27 -6.73 -8.28 -3.63
C SER A 27 -5.31 -8.69 -4.04
N HIS A 28 -4.37 -7.74 -4.12
CA HIS A 28 -2.97 -7.98 -4.54
C HIS A 28 -2.80 -8.49 -5.99
N GLN A 29 -3.75 -8.20 -6.86
CA GLN A 29 -3.75 -8.61 -8.26
C GLN A 29 -3.41 -7.47 -9.24
N SER A 30 -3.10 -6.28 -8.73
CA SER A 30 -2.88 -5.08 -9.57
C SER A 30 -1.55 -5.04 -10.34
N GLY A 31 -0.65 -6.00 -10.13
CA GLY A 31 0.61 -6.09 -10.87
C GLY A 31 1.72 -5.16 -10.38
N LEU A 32 1.66 -4.63 -9.15
CA LEU A 32 2.65 -3.68 -8.62
C LEU A 32 3.19 -4.08 -7.23
N PRO A 33 3.63 -5.33 -6.99
CA PRO A 33 4.21 -5.70 -5.69
C PRO A 33 5.51 -4.93 -5.38
N TYR A 34 6.19 -4.51 -6.45
CA TYR A 34 7.31 -3.57 -6.47
C TYR A 34 7.23 -2.76 -7.78
N ILE A 35 8.09 -1.75 -7.91
CA ILE A 35 8.29 -0.99 -9.14
C ILE A 35 9.77 -0.97 -9.49
N ASP A 36 10.11 -0.84 -10.77
CA ASP A 36 11.52 -0.81 -11.22
C ASP A 36 12.24 0.48 -10.78
N GLU A 37 11.48 1.57 -10.60
CA GLU A 37 12.05 2.83 -10.14
C GLU A 37 12.46 2.76 -8.66
N LYS A 38 13.63 3.29 -8.34
CA LYS A 38 14.09 3.39 -6.96
C LYS A 38 13.19 4.33 -6.15
N ILE A 39 12.58 3.80 -5.10
CA ILE A 39 11.87 4.58 -4.08
C ILE A 39 12.88 5.05 -3.03
N LEU A 40 12.98 6.36 -2.82
CA LEU A 40 13.83 6.96 -1.80
C LEU A 40 13.02 7.33 -0.56
N ILE A 41 13.69 7.51 0.58
CA ILE A 41 13.04 8.02 1.79
C ILE A 41 12.40 9.40 1.54
N SER A 42 13.00 10.23 0.70
CA SER A 42 12.41 11.51 0.29
C SER A 42 11.08 11.36 -0.45
N ASP A 43 10.87 10.26 -1.19
CA ASP A 43 9.59 9.96 -1.83
C ASP A 43 8.55 9.51 -0.80
N VAL A 44 8.97 8.77 0.23
CA VAL A 44 8.08 8.36 1.33
C VAL A 44 7.62 9.57 2.14
N VAL A 45 8.53 10.52 2.39
CA VAL A 45 8.22 11.78 3.07
C VAL A 45 7.33 12.67 2.18
N ASN A 46 7.61 12.73 0.87
CA ASN A 46 6.77 13.42 -0.11
C ASN A 46 5.80 12.45 -0.80
N LYS A 47 4.70 12.12 -0.10
CA LYS A 47 3.68 11.16 -0.55
C LYS A 47 3.22 11.37 -2.00
N SER A 48 3.05 12.62 -2.43
CA SER A 48 2.66 12.96 -3.80
C SER A 48 3.67 12.46 -4.84
N SER A 49 4.97 12.52 -4.54
CA SER A 49 6.04 11.97 -5.39
C SER A 49 5.87 10.45 -5.53
N LEU A 50 5.72 9.74 -4.41
CA LEU A 50 5.56 8.30 -4.40
C LEU A 50 4.30 7.84 -5.14
N LEU A 51 3.16 8.50 -4.92
CA LEU A 51 1.92 8.19 -5.64
C LEU A 51 2.06 8.42 -7.15
N ALA A 52 2.76 9.47 -7.57
CA ALA A 52 3.05 9.71 -8.99
C ALA A 52 3.91 8.59 -9.60
N LYS A 53 4.95 8.14 -8.89
CA LYS A 53 5.79 7.00 -9.31
C LYS A 53 4.96 5.71 -9.46
N LEU A 54 4.10 5.40 -8.48
CA LEU A 54 3.23 4.22 -8.54
C LEU A 54 2.21 4.29 -9.68
N ALA A 55 1.62 5.45 -9.93
CA ALA A 55 0.70 5.65 -11.04
C ALA A 55 1.38 5.47 -12.40
N ALA A 56 2.62 5.92 -12.53
CA ALA A 56 3.43 5.81 -13.74
C ALA A 56 4.10 4.44 -13.91
N ALA A 57 4.22 3.62 -12.86
CA ALA A 57 4.91 2.33 -12.92
C ALA A 57 4.26 1.36 -13.92
N LYS A 58 5.08 0.54 -14.58
CA LYS A 58 4.60 -0.54 -15.44
C LYS A 58 4.13 -1.71 -14.57
N ALA A 59 2.98 -2.31 -14.93
CA ALA A 59 2.55 -3.54 -14.27
C ALA A 59 3.50 -4.70 -14.58
N ILE A 60 3.92 -5.45 -13.56
CA ILE A 60 4.77 -6.63 -13.68
C ILE A 60 4.02 -7.78 -14.36
N TRP A 61 2.70 -7.86 -14.16
CA TRP A 61 1.78 -8.78 -14.83
C TRP A 61 0.47 -8.07 -15.18
N GLU A 62 -0.31 -8.66 -16.09
CA GLU A 62 -1.63 -8.12 -16.43
C GLU A 62 -2.56 -8.18 -15.21
N PRO A 63 -3.18 -7.06 -14.80
CA PRO A 63 -4.04 -7.00 -13.63
C PRO A 63 -5.15 -8.07 -13.63
N GLY A 64 -5.25 -8.85 -12.55
CA GLY A 64 -6.23 -9.94 -12.40
C GLY A 64 -5.76 -11.30 -12.93
N THR A 65 -4.63 -11.40 -13.63
CA THR A 65 -4.09 -12.67 -14.15
C THR A 65 -3.19 -13.42 -13.16
N ALA A 66 -2.65 -12.70 -12.16
CA ALA A 66 -1.84 -13.27 -11.11
C ALA A 66 -2.02 -12.49 -9.80
N THR A 67 -1.60 -13.09 -8.69
CA THR A 67 -1.53 -12.46 -7.37
C THR A 67 -0.11 -12.53 -6.83
N GLY A 68 0.30 -11.49 -6.13
CA GLY A 68 1.57 -11.45 -5.42
C GLY A 68 1.50 -10.38 -4.34
N TYR A 69 1.92 -10.70 -3.13
CA TYR A 69 1.73 -9.82 -1.98
C TYR A 69 2.44 -8.46 -2.19
N HIS A 70 1.67 -7.37 -2.16
CA HIS A 70 2.16 -6.00 -2.36
C HIS A 70 2.68 -5.41 -1.04
N MET A 71 3.65 -6.08 -0.42
CA MET A 71 4.10 -5.83 0.96
C MET A 71 4.31 -4.33 1.28
N LEU A 72 4.96 -3.59 0.37
CA LEU A 72 5.27 -2.18 0.57
C LEU A 72 4.33 -1.24 -0.19
N THR A 73 3.88 -1.63 -1.38
CA THR A 73 3.12 -0.74 -2.27
C THR A 73 1.63 -0.72 -1.96
N GLN A 74 1.08 -1.73 -1.26
CA GLN A 74 -0.37 -1.86 -1.02
C GLN A 74 -0.97 -0.62 -0.35
N GLY A 75 -0.37 -0.17 0.76
CA GLY A 75 -0.89 0.97 1.52
C GLY A 75 -0.93 2.24 0.68
N TRP A 76 0.10 2.48 -0.14
CA TRP A 76 0.20 3.64 -1.02
C TRP A 76 -0.78 3.58 -2.20
N LEU A 77 -1.03 2.39 -2.75
CA LEU A 77 -2.04 2.21 -3.80
C LEU A 77 -3.45 2.52 -3.28
N ILE A 78 -3.75 2.10 -2.05
CA ILE A 78 -5.02 2.42 -1.38
C ILE A 78 -5.09 3.92 -1.07
N ASP A 79 -4.01 4.52 -0.58
CA ASP A 79 -3.90 5.96 -0.32
C ASP A 79 -4.17 6.79 -1.57
N GLY A 80 -3.58 6.41 -2.72
CA GLY A 80 -3.84 7.07 -4.00
C GLY A 80 -5.31 6.99 -4.44
N LEU A 81 -5.97 5.85 -4.22
CA LEU A 81 -7.41 5.72 -4.48
C LEU A 81 -8.25 6.61 -3.55
N ILE A 82 -7.96 6.59 -2.24
CA ILE A 82 -8.69 7.38 -1.24
C ILE A 82 -8.53 8.87 -1.54
N GLN A 83 -7.31 9.37 -1.71
CA GLN A 83 -7.07 10.78 -2.05
C GLN A 83 -7.77 11.18 -3.35
N ALA A 84 -7.82 10.29 -4.34
CA ALA A 84 -8.48 10.59 -5.60
C ALA A 84 -10.00 10.76 -5.44
N VAL A 85 -10.66 9.92 -4.63
CA VAL A 85 -12.12 9.94 -4.47
C VAL A 85 -12.62 10.84 -3.34
N ASP A 86 -11.82 11.05 -2.30
CA ASP A 86 -12.22 11.86 -1.16
C ASP A 86 -12.38 13.32 -1.58
N HIS A 87 -13.43 13.94 -1.08
CA HIS A 87 -13.78 15.32 -1.43
C HIS A 87 -12.82 16.33 -0.77
N LYS A 88 -12.31 16.02 0.43
CA LYS A 88 -11.30 16.82 1.14
C LYS A 88 -9.87 16.53 0.68
N LYS A 89 -9.67 15.53 -0.19
CA LYS A 89 -8.34 15.06 -0.63
C LYS A 89 -7.45 14.64 0.54
N ARG A 90 -8.05 14.08 1.59
CA ARG A 90 -7.33 13.53 2.74
C ARG A 90 -6.54 12.29 2.33
N SER A 91 -5.40 12.11 2.97
CA SER A 91 -4.62 10.86 2.91
C SER A 91 -5.35 9.72 3.61
N LEU A 92 -4.90 8.48 3.35
CA LEU A 92 -5.38 7.27 4.01
C LEU A 92 -5.34 7.41 5.54
N GLU A 93 -4.25 7.95 6.12
CA GLU A 93 -4.17 8.10 7.57
C GLU A 93 -5.20 9.09 8.13
N GLN A 94 -5.42 10.21 7.44
CA GLN A 94 -6.38 11.24 7.87
C GLN A 94 -7.81 10.74 7.72
N PHE A 95 -8.11 10.08 6.60
CA PHE A 95 -9.42 9.49 6.35
C PHE A 95 -9.74 8.40 7.38
N PHE A 96 -8.79 7.50 7.64
CA PHE A 96 -8.96 6.45 8.64
C PHE A 96 -9.22 7.03 10.03
N GLU A 97 -8.46 8.05 10.44
CA GLU A 97 -8.64 8.69 11.74
C GLU A 97 -10.05 9.31 11.87
N GLU A 98 -10.41 10.20 10.94
CA GLU A 98 -11.65 10.99 11.03
C GLU A 98 -12.92 10.17 10.81
N GLU A 99 -12.89 9.16 9.93
CA GLU A 99 -14.10 8.42 9.52
C GLU A 99 -14.25 7.06 10.22
N ILE A 100 -13.16 6.51 10.78
CA ILE A 100 -13.15 5.16 11.35
C ILE A 100 -12.69 5.17 12.80
N ALA A 101 -11.50 5.70 13.10
CA ALA A 101 -10.94 5.60 14.45
C ALA A 101 -11.70 6.46 15.47
N GLU A 102 -11.84 7.76 15.21
CA GLU A 102 -12.48 8.71 16.12
C GLU A 102 -13.97 8.38 16.38
N PRO A 103 -14.82 8.11 15.37
CA PRO A 103 -16.23 7.82 15.60
C PRO A 103 -16.49 6.54 16.39
N ASN A 104 -15.53 5.61 16.38
CA ASN A 104 -15.62 4.32 17.07
C ASN A 104 -14.77 4.26 18.35
N GLY A 105 -14.09 5.35 18.73
CA GLY A 105 -13.24 5.39 19.92
C GLY A 105 -12.06 4.42 19.89
N LEU A 106 -11.51 4.12 18.70
CA LEU A 106 -10.40 3.18 18.54
C LEU A 106 -9.07 3.86 18.86
N ASP A 107 -8.26 3.24 19.71
CA ASP A 107 -6.86 3.67 19.94
C ASP A 107 -5.92 3.02 18.91
N ILE A 108 -6.15 3.32 17.63
CA ILE A 108 -5.36 2.81 16.49
C ILE A 108 -5.10 3.97 15.55
N SER A 109 -3.86 4.13 15.09
CA SER A 109 -3.48 5.15 14.10
C SER A 109 -2.57 4.58 13.02
N ILE A 110 -2.66 5.15 11.81
CA ILE A 110 -1.71 4.87 10.72
C ILE A 110 -0.60 5.93 10.79
N GLY A 111 0.57 5.52 11.28
CA GLY A 111 1.66 6.44 11.61
C GLY A 111 1.54 7.03 13.01
N LEU A 112 2.68 7.45 13.56
CA LEU A 112 2.75 8.08 14.88
C LEU A 112 2.53 9.59 14.76
N LYS A 113 1.59 10.13 15.55
CA LYS A 113 1.33 11.58 15.63
C LYS A 113 2.45 12.33 16.37
N THR A 114 3.13 11.66 17.30
CA THR A 114 4.27 12.21 18.05
C THR A 114 5.36 11.15 18.20
N ALA A 115 6.62 11.57 18.14
CA ALA A 115 7.79 10.69 18.23
C ALA A 115 7.99 10.07 19.64
N GLU A 116 7.18 10.46 20.62
CA GLU A 116 7.42 10.22 22.05
C GLU A 116 6.50 9.15 22.68
N VAL A 117 5.73 8.39 21.89
CA VAL A 117 4.77 7.41 22.45
C VAL A 117 5.15 5.96 22.10
N PRO A 118 6.17 5.37 22.78
CA PRO A 118 6.64 4.01 22.50
C PRO A 118 5.55 2.93 22.59
N HIS A 119 4.56 3.10 23.48
CA HIS A 119 3.53 2.08 23.71
C HIS A 119 2.50 1.96 22.58
N LYS A 120 2.47 2.92 21.64
CA LYS A 120 1.59 2.89 20.46
C LYS A 120 2.30 2.40 19.20
N LEU A 121 3.58 2.04 19.31
CA LEU A 121 4.34 1.50 18.20
C LEU A 121 4.25 -0.02 18.22
N SER A 122 3.72 -0.60 17.14
CA SER A 122 3.88 -2.03 16.88
C SER A 122 5.23 -2.26 16.21
N PHE A 123 6.07 -3.09 16.82
CA PHE A 123 7.33 -3.49 16.21
C PHE A 123 7.08 -4.66 15.26
N LEU A 124 7.61 -4.55 14.05
CA LEU A 124 7.75 -5.69 13.17
C LEU A 124 8.90 -6.55 13.72
N SER A 125 8.59 -7.69 14.33
CA SER A 125 9.62 -8.67 14.68
C SER A 125 10.08 -9.37 13.41
N LEU A 126 11.35 -9.18 13.05
CA LEU A 126 12.00 -10.08 12.11
C LEU A 126 12.42 -11.34 12.86
N PRO A 127 12.35 -12.51 12.22
CA PRO A 127 12.83 -13.73 12.85
C PRO A 127 14.29 -13.56 13.24
N ASP A 128 14.65 -14.04 14.42
CA ASP A 128 16.04 -14.03 14.83
C ASP A 128 16.86 -15.03 14.02
N SER A 129 18.19 -14.93 14.11
CA SER A 129 19.09 -15.83 13.36
C SER A 129 18.84 -17.31 13.65
N TRP A 130 18.36 -17.66 14.84
CA TRP A 130 18.05 -19.03 15.21
C TRP A 130 16.75 -19.51 14.58
N GLU A 131 15.71 -18.68 14.55
CA GLU A 131 14.46 -18.96 13.85
C GLU A 131 14.68 -19.18 12.35
N VAL A 132 15.51 -18.35 11.72
CA VAL A 132 15.88 -18.54 10.31
C VAL A 132 16.60 -19.88 10.09
N VAL A 133 17.57 -20.23 10.95
CA VAL A 133 18.31 -21.50 10.86
C VAL A 133 17.40 -22.70 11.07
N ARG A 134 16.51 -22.64 12.08
CA ARG A 134 15.52 -23.68 12.38
C ARG A 134 14.61 -23.91 11.18
N ASP A 135 14.07 -22.84 10.60
CA ASP A 135 13.10 -22.94 9.52
C ASP A 135 13.73 -23.50 8.24
N ILE A 136 14.98 -23.13 7.92
CA ILE A 136 15.78 -23.73 6.83
C ILE A 136 16.02 -25.22 7.07
N TRP A 137 16.40 -25.62 8.29
CA TRP A 137 16.63 -27.03 8.62
C TRP A 137 15.38 -27.88 8.40
N TRP A 138 14.22 -27.39 8.85
CA TRP A 138 12.92 -28.06 8.69
C TRP A 138 12.44 -28.14 7.23
N THR A 139 12.94 -27.31 6.31
CA THR A 139 12.56 -27.40 4.89
C THR A 139 13.42 -28.36 4.07
N LEU A 140 14.51 -28.89 4.66
CA LEU A 140 15.46 -29.79 4.01
C LEU A 140 15.28 -31.27 4.39
N GLU A 141 14.33 -31.58 5.28
CA GLU A 141 13.83 -32.92 5.60
C GLU A 141 12.51 -33.22 4.87
#